data_AF-A0A7K3Y6V2-F1
#
_entry.id   AF-A0A7K3Y6V2-F1
#
_cell.length_a   1.000
_cell.length_b   1.000
_cell.length_c   1.000
_cell.angle_alpha   90.00
_cell.angle_beta   90.00
_cell.angle_gamma   90.00
#
_symmetry.space_group_name_H-M   'P 1'
#
loop_
_entity.id
_entity.type
_entity.pdbx_description
1 polymer ?
#
loop_
_entity_poly.entity_id
_entity_poly.type
_entity_poly.pdbx_seq_one_letter_code
_entity_poly.pdbx_strand_id
1 'polypeptide(L)' 'MVEKTDPLAHLGQRYERGILPYGGAVDCRGRIAYIVSEEEHRLLMRRLKRQ' A
#
# COMPACT_ATOMS: atom_id res chain seq x y z
N MET A 1 14.35 -5.88 -12.54
CA MET A 1 14.05 -4.87 -11.51
C MET A 1 12.54 -4.68 -11.51
N VAL A 2 11.85 -4.92 -10.38
CA VAL A 2 10.44 -4.49 -10.25
C VAL A 2 10.49 -2.97 -10.16
N GLU A 3 9.88 -2.27 -11.13
CA GLU A 3 9.73 -0.83 -11.03
C GLU A 3 9.01 -0.51 -9.71
N LYS A 4 9.64 0.33 -8.88
CA LYS A 4 9.01 0.82 -7.66
C LYS A 4 7.97 1.86 -8.06
N THR A 5 6.77 1.40 -8.38
CA THR A 5 5.62 2.28 -8.57
C THR A 5 5.22 2.86 -7.22
N ASP A 6 4.97 4.17 -7.16
CA ASP A 6 4.45 4.82 -5.95
C ASP A 6 3.04 4.27 -5.65
N PRO A 7 2.85 3.55 -4.54
CA PRO A 7 1.55 2.98 -4.19
C PRO A 7 0.49 4.06 -3.99
N LEU A 8 0.87 5.25 -3.50
CA LEU A 8 -0.06 6.34 -3.21
C LEU A 8 -0.72 6.90 -4.48
N ALA A 9 -0.07 6.76 -5.63
CA ALA A 9 -0.63 7.18 -6.93
C ALA A 9 -1.90 6.40 -7.32
N HIS A 10 -2.17 5.25 -6.68
CA HIS A 10 -3.30 4.38 -7.01
C HIS A 10 -4.53 4.58 -6.11
N LEU A 11 -4.51 5.54 -5.18
CA LEU A 11 -5.68 5.83 -4.34
C LEU A 11 -6.90 6.18 -5.20
N GLY A 12 -8.05 5.57 -4.86
CA GLY A 12 -9.31 5.73 -5.59
C GLY A 12 -9.39 4.97 -6.93
N GLN A 13 -8.29 4.42 -7.43
CA GLN A 13 -8.29 3.59 -8.64
C GLN A 13 -8.81 2.18 -8.32
N ARG A 14 -9.21 1.43 -9.35
CA ARG A 14 -9.54 0.01 -9.18
C ARG A 14 -8.28 -0.75 -8.79
N TYR A 15 -8.42 -1.72 -7.88
CA TYR A 15 -7.31 -2.60 -7.58
C TYR A 15 -7.07 -3.56 -8.76
N GLU A 16 -5.85 -3.54 -9.29
CA GLU A 16 -5.44 -4.35 -10.44
C GLU A 16 -4.19 -5.16 -10.11
N ARG A 17 -4.04 -6.32 -10.75
CA ARG A 17 -2.83 -7.15 -10.61
C ARG A 17 -1.61 -6.36 -11.08
N GLY A 18 -0.55 -6.39 -10.29
CA GLY A 18 0.69 -5.64 -10.56
C GLY A 18 0.84 -4.39 -9.70
N ILE A 19 -0.27 -3.86 -9.14
CA ILE A 19 -0.22 -2.91 -8.03
C ILE A 19 0.21 -3.75 -6.81
N LEU A 20 1.49 -3.73 -6.44
CA LEU A 20 2.10 -4.53 -5.38
C LEU A 20 2.34 -3.68 -4.12
N PRO A 21 1.30 -3.24 -3.39
CA PRO A 21 1.51 -2.49 -2.16
C PRO A 21 1.97 -3.42 -1.03
N TYR A 22 2.62 -2.85 -0.02
CA TYR A 22 2.98 -3.60 1.20
C TYR A 22 1.75 -3.93 2.06
N GLY A 23 0.67 -3.17 1.88
CA GLY A 23 -0.62 -3.41 2.52
C GLY A 23 -1.67 -2.44 1.97
N GLY A 24 -2.94 -2.70 2.21
CA GLY A 24 -4.02 -1.84 1.74
C GLY A 24 -5.41 -2.42 1.98
N ALA A 25 -6.43 -1.65 1.63
CA ALA A 25 -7.84 -2.05 1.66
C ALA A 25 -8.60 -1.44 0.49
N VAL A 26 -9.66 -2.12 0.06
CA VAL A 26 -10.57 -1.65 -0.99
C VAL A 26 -11.95 -1.33 -0.44
N ASP A 27 -12.66 -0.40 -1.08
CA ASP A 27 -14.08 -0.13 -0.83
C ASP A 27 -14.98 -1.26 -1.36
N CYS A 28 -16.29 -1.20 -1.09
CA CYS A 28 -17.26 -2.18 -1.57
C CYS A 28 -17.43 -2.22 -3.10
N ARG A 29 -16.79 -1.30 -3.83
CA ARG A 29 -16.77 -1.23 -5.29
C ARG A 29 -15.41 -1.67 -5.86
N GLY A 30 -14.50 -2.16 -5.02
CA GLY A 30 -13.17 -2.64 -5.42
C GLY A 30 -12.17 -1.53 -5.74
N ARG A 31 -12.40 -0.29 -5.27
CA ARG A 31 -11.46 0.83 -5.40
C ARG A 31 -10.57 0.92 -4.18
N ILE A 32 -9.30 1.27 -4.39
CA ILE A 32 -8.31 1.38 -3.33
C ILE A 32 -8.72 2.53 -2.40
N ALA A 33 -9.10 2.17 -1.17
CA ALA A 33 -9.49 3.11 -0.13
C ALA A 33 -8.29 3.47 0.77
N TYR A 34 -7.35 2.53 0.90
CA TYR A 34 -6.14 2.67 1.71
C TYR A 34 -5.00 1.88 1.08
N ILE A 35 -3.79 2.43 1.14
CA ILE A 35 -2.60 1.80 0.60
C ILE A 35 -1.39 2.13 1.48
N VAL A 36 -0.50 1.16 1.64
CA VAL A 36 0.69 1.24 2.49
C VAL A 36 1.91 1.03 1.60
N SER A 37 2.79 2.02 1.62
CA SER A 37 4.10 1.94 1.01
C SER A 37 5.08 1.10 1.83
N GLU A 38 6.17 0.65 1.21
CA GLU A 38 7.27 -0.03 1.91
C GLU A 38 7.79 0.80 3.09
N GLU A 39 7.87 2.12 2.91
CA GLU A 39 8.43 3.03 3.90
C GLU A 39 7.53 3.17 5.12
N GLU A 40 6.22 3.35 4.91
CA GLU A 40 5.23 3.35 6.00
C GLU A 40 5.21 2.03 6.77
N HIS A 41 5.25 0.91 6.05
CA HIS A 41 5.33 -0.41 6.67
C HIS A 41 6.59 -0.54 7.55
N ARG A 42 7.75 -0.13 7.02
CA ARG A 42 9.03 -0.17 7.75
C ARG A 42 9.01 0.74 8.98
N LEU A 43 8.38 1.92 8.90
CA LEU A 43 8.20 2.82 10.03
C LEU A 43 7.31 2.20 11.12
N LEU A 44 6.19 1.57 10.74
CA LEU A 44 5.31 0.87 11.67
C LEU A 44 6.05 -0.26 12.40
N MET A 45 6.77 -1.10 11.67
CA MET A 45 7.53 -2.21 12.26
C MET A 45 8.62 -1.72 13.23
N ARG A 46 9.27 -0.59 12.93
CA ARG A 46 10.24 0.03 13.86
C ARG A 46 9.59 0.52 15.15
N ARG A 47 8.35 1.03 15.10
CA ARG A 47 7.59 1.45 16.28
C ARG A 47 7.20 0.26 17.15
N LEU A 48 6.74 -0.83 16.54
CA LEU A 48 6.37 -2.05 17.25
C LEU A 48 7.56 -2.70 17.96
N LYS A 49 8.75 -2.68 17.36
CA LYS A 49 9.98 -3.18 17.99
C LYS A 49 10.47 -2.38 19.21
N ARG A 50 9.91 -1.19 19.46
CA ARG A 50 10.26 -0.33 20.61
C ARG A 50 9.25 -0.42 21.76
N GLN A 51 8.22 -1.26 21.63
CA GLN A 51 7.23 -1.53 22.67
C GLN A 51 7.60 -2.78 23.46
#